data_AF-A0A2R7Y4D5-F1
#
_entry.id   AF-A0A2R7Y4D5-F1
#
_cell.length_a   1.000
_cell.length_b   1.000
_cell.length_c   1.000
_cell.angle_alpha   90.00
_cell.angle_beta   90.00
_cell.angle_gamma   90.00
#
_symmetry.space_group_name_H-M   'P 1'
#
loop_
_entity.id
_entity.type
_entity.pdbx_description
1 polymer ?
#
loop_
_entity_poly.entity_id
_entity_poly.type
_entity_poly.pdbx_seq_one_letter_code
_entity_poly.pdbx_strand_id
1 'polypeptide(L)'
;MRVKAYLCLEREAESIVSRHHVAPYAICEERSELSVEEVKARLGEEAFKKLMKYGEVVVSDYESMRKFFEVKDEVSYVKLILTPKT
;
A
#
# COMPACT_ATOMS: atom_id res chain seq x y z
N MET A 1 -11.33 15.08 0.47
CA MET A 1 -10.30 14.21 -0.12
C MET A 1 -10.58 12.81 0.36
N ARG A 2 -10.30 11.81 -0.47
CA ARG A 2 -10.40 10.40 -0.07
C ARG A 2 -9.02 9.77 -0.21
N VAL A 3 -8.83 8.62 0.43
CA VAL A 3 -7.60 7.84 0.34
C VAL A 3 -7.98 6.47 -0.17
N LYS A 4 -7.43 6.08 -1.31
CA LYS A 4 -7.58 4.72 -1.83
C LYS A 4 -6.48 3.85 -1.27
N ALA A 5 -6.88 2.70 -0.75
CA ALA A 5 -5.99 1.73 -0.13
C ALA A 5 -5.89 0.48 -1.01
N TYR A 6 -4.68 0.26 -1.49
CA TYR A 6 -4.30 -0.84 -2.35
C TYR A 6 -3.49 -1.86 -1.56
N LEU A 7 -3.84 -3.12 -1.72
CA LEU A 7 -3.12 -4.24 -1.13
C LEU A 7 -2.27 -4.87 -2.23
N CYS A 8 -0.95 -4.85 -2.05
CA CYS A 8 0.01 -5.22 -3.08
C CYS A 8 0.76 -6.49 -2.69
N LEU A 9 0.80 -7.43 -3.65
CA LEU A 9 1.52 -8.69 -3.58
C LEU A 9 2.72 -8.59 -4.52
N GLU A 10 3.93 -8.62 -3.96
CA GLU A 10 5.16 -8.78 -4.73
C GLU A 10 5.27 -10.24 -5.14
N ARG A 11 5.24 -10.50 -6.43
CA ARG A 11 5.63 -11.80 -6.96
C ARG A 11 7.09 -11.72 -7.35
N GLU A 12 7.92 -12.56 -6.75
CA GLU A 12 9.24 -12.82 -7.29
C GLU A 12 9.07 -13.24 -8.75
N ALA A 13 10.00 -12.82 -9.61
CA ALA A 13 9.99 -13.26 -10.99
C ALA A 13 10.22 -14.79 -11.00
N GLU A 14 9.15 -15.57 -11.07
CA GLU A 14 9.19 -16.99 -11.37
C GLU A 14 9.68 -17.18 -12.81
N SER A 15 10.97 -16.96 -13.07
CA SER A 15 11.68 -17.66 -14.14
C SER A 15 13.17 -17.35 -14.12
N ILE A 16 13.94 -18.44 -14.16
CA ILE A 16 15.33 -18.48 -14.60
C ILE A 16 15.34 -18.15 -16.10
N VAL A 17 15.13 -16.89 -16.49
CA VAL A 17 15.51 -16.43 -17.83
C VAL A 17 16.93 -15.94 -17.72
N SER A 18 17.86 -16.85 -17.96
CA SER A 18 19.29 -16.55 -18.14
C SER A 18 19.45 -15.35 -19.08
N ARG A 19 19.77 -14.17 -18.51
CA ARG A 19 20.27 -12.92 -19.10
C ARG A 19 19.42 -11.64 -18.94
N HIS A 20 18.25 -11.67 -18.30
CA HIS A 20 17.52 -10.44 -17.99
C HIS A 20 17.09 -10.41 -16.53
N HIS A 21 17.61 -9.44 -15.76
CA HIS A 21 17.07 -9.13 -14.43
C HIS A 21 15.66 -8.59 -14.63
N VAL A 22 14.65 -9.44 -14.46
CA VAL A 22 13.27 -8.98 -14.42
C VAL A 22 13.06 -8.35 -13.05
N ALA A 23 12.77 -7.05 -13.01
CA ALA A 23 12.43 -6.37 -11.77
C ALA A 23 11.19 -7.05 -11.16
N PRO A 24 11.14 -7.23 -9.82
CA PRO A 24 9.94 -7.75 -9.16
C PRO A 24 8.73 -6.91 -9.56
N TYR A 25 7.62 -7.57 -9.86
CA TYR A 25 6.38 -6.90 -10.20
C TYR A 25 5.38 -7.09 -9.06
N ALA A 26 4.65 -6.03 -8.75
CA ALA A 26 3.63 -6.05 -7.72
C ALA A 26 2.23 -6.03 -8.37
N ILE A 27 1.38 -6.94 -7.93
CA ILE A 27 -0.05 -6.92 -8.27
C ILE A 27 -0.76 -6.21 -7.12
N CYS A 28 -1.38 -5.06 -7.41
CA CYS A 28 -2.09 -4.26 -6.43
C CYS A 28 -3.60 -4.29 -6.67
N GLU A 29 -4.37 -4.65 -5.65
CA GLU A 29 -5.83 -4.63 -5.67
C GLU A 29 -6.36 -3.47 -4.82
N GLU A 30 -7.28 -2.68 -5.35
CA GLU A 30 -8.03 -1.69 -4.55
C GLU A 30 -8.94 -2.45 -3.58
N ARG A 31 -8.75 -2.25 -2.28
CA ARG A 31 -9.51 -2.97 -1.25
C ARG A 31 -10.46 -2.07 -0.48
N SER A 32 -10.11 -0.80 -0.31
CA SER A 32 -10.96 0.14 0.42
C SER A 32 -10.72 1.57 -0.03
N GLU A 33 -11.76 2.38 0.11
CA GLU A 33 -11.68 3.83 0.10
C GLU A 33 -11.92 4.34 1.52
N LEU A 34 -11.03 5.19 2.02
CA LEU A 34 -11.01 5.68 3.40
C LEU A 34 -11.04 7.20 3.42
N SER A 35 -11.60 7.76 4.49
CA SER A 35 -11.45 9.18 4.79
C SER A 35 -10.03 9.49 5.31
N VAL A 36 -9.62 10.75 5.18
CA VAL A 36 -8.30 11.21 5.66
C VAL A 36 -8.20 11.07 7.18
N GLU A 37 -9.32 11.27 7.88
CA GLU A 37 -9.45 11.16 9.32
C GLU A 37 -9.26 9.72 9.80
N GLU A 38 -9.86 8.73 9.11
CA GLU A 38 -9.66 7.31 9.41
C GLU A 38 -8.22 6.87 9.18
N VAL A 39 -7.62 7.34 8.10
CA VAL A 39 -6.22 7.07 7.77
C VAL A 39 -5.31 7.65 8.86
N LYS A 40 -5.56 8.88 9.32
CA LYS A 40 -4.82 9.49 10.42
C LYS A 40 -4.96 8.71 11.74
N ALA A 41 -6.14 8.15 12.03
CA ALA A 41 -6.36 7.37 13.24
C ALA A 41 -5.65 6.00 13.20
N ARG A 42 -5.49 5.42 12.01
CA ARG A 42 -4.90 4.10 11.81
C ARG A 42 -3.39 4.14 11.54
N LEU A 43 -2.87 5.19 10.90
CA LEU A 43 -1.43 5.39 10.66
C LEU A 43 -0.75 6.16 11.80
N GLY A 44 0.54 5.91 11.96
CA GLY A 44 1.41 6.80 12.73
C GLY A 44 1.53 8.18 12.09
N GLU A 45 1.85 9.17 12.92
CA GLU A 45 1.91 10.60 12.52
C GLU A 45 2.90 10.85 11.38
N GLU A 46 4.03 10.14 11.35
CA GLU A 46 5.05 10.29 10.32
C GLU A 46 4.55 9.86 8.93
N ALA A 47 3.91 8.69 8.86
CA ALA A 47 3.41 8.14 7.61
C ALA A 47 2.22 8.95 7.07
N PHE A 48 1.38 9.48 7.95
CA PHE A 48 0.32 10.43 7.57
C PHE A 48 0.90 11.74 6.99
N LYS A 49 1.96 12.29 7.59
CA LYS A 49 2.65 13.47 7.04
C LYS A 49 3.23 13.19 5.66
N LYS A 50 3.81 12.00 5.43
CA LYS A 50 4.30 11.58 4.10
C LYS A 50 3.16 11.52 3.09
N LEU A 51 2.04 10.88 3.44
CA LEU A 51 0.85 10.82 2.57
C LEU A 51 0.40 12.22 2.16
N MET A 52 0.21 13.14 3.11
CA MET A 52 -0.25 14.50 2.82
C MET A 52 0.75 15.32 1.98
N LYS A 53 2.05 15.07 2.12
CA LYS A 53 3.09 15.79 1.37
C LYS A 53 3.28 15.27 -0.04
N TYR A 54 3.29 13.95 -0.21
CA TYR A 54 3.66 13.29 -1.47
C TYR A 54 2.46 12.77 -2.26
N GLY A 55 1.26 12.78 -1.67
CA GLY A 55 0.06 12.22 -2.30
C GLY A 55 -0.04 10.70 -2.17
N GLU A 56 1.02 10.02 -1.72
CA GLU A 56 1.05 8.58 -1.52
C GLU A 56 1.97 8.19 -0.35
N VAL A 57 1.70 7.02 0.24
CA VAL A 57 2.59 6.38 1.20
C VAL A 57 2.51 4.86 1.06
N VAL A 58 3.65 4.20 1.24
CA VAL A 58 3.75 2.73 1.28
C VAL A 58 3.94 2.31 2.73
N VAL A 59 3.17 1.32 3.15
CA VAL A 59 3.17 0.73 4.48
C VAL A 59 3.50 -0.75 4.31
N SER A 60 4.70 -1.16 4.73
CA SER A 60 5.15 -2.55 4.67
C SER A 60 5.23 -3.20 6.06
N ASP A 61 5.00 -2.45 7.13
CA ASP A 61 5.01 -3.00 8.48
C ASP A 61 3.71 -3.77 8.78
N TYR A 62 3.87 -5.02 9.20
CA TYR A 62 2.75 -5.94 9.39
C TYR A 62 1.69 -5.40 10.38
N GLU A 63 2.13 -4.75 11.47
CA GLU A 63 1.23 -4.18 12.46
C GLU A 63 0.34 -3.06 11.90
N SER A 64 0.89 -2.15 11.10
CA SER A 64 0.09 -1.10 10.47
C SER A 64 -0.75 -1.63 9.32
N MET A 65 -0.26 -2.61 8.56
CA MET A 65 -1.06 -3.25 7.50
C MET A 65 -2.34 -3.89 8.06
N ARG A 66 -2.26 -4.57 9.23
CA ARG A 66 -3.44 -5.15 9.91
C ARG A 66 -4.49 -4.14 10.35
N LYS A 67 -4.14 -2.85 10.49
CA LYS A 67 -5.10 -1.79 10.84
C LYS A 67 -5.99 -1.40 9.64
N PHE A 68 -5.54 -1.68 8.43
CA PHE A 68 -6.28 -1.39 7.20
C PHE A 68 -7.05 -2.59 6.68
N PHE A 69 -6.44 -3.78 6.74
CA PHE A 69 -7.00 -4.99 6.17
C PHE A 69 -6.77 -6.21 7.08
N GLU A 70 -7.67 -7.20 7.02
CA GLU A 70 -7.36 -8.53 7.52
C GLU A 70 -6.33 -9.18 6.57
N VAL A 71 -5.07 -8.99 6.89
CA VAL A 71 -3.94 -9.49 6.11
C VAL A 71 -3.75 -10.99 6.40
N LYS A 72 -3.96 -11.85 5.40
CA LYS A 72 -3.45 -13.24 5.41
C LYS A 72 -2.03 -13.25 4.84
N ASP A 73 -1.20 -14.21 5.26
CA ASP A 73 0.27 -14.30 5.16
C ASP A 73 0.97 -14.08 3.79
N GLU A 74 0.30 -13.57 2.77
CA GLU A 74 0.88 -13.35 1.42
C GLU A 74 1.09 -11.87 1.06
N VAL A 75 0.72 -10.92 1.93
CA VAL A 75 0.78 -9.48 1.59
C VAL A 75 2.16 -8.87 1.78
N SER A 76 2.68 -8.25 0.72
CA SER A 76 3.99 -7.60 0.73
C SER A 76 3.93 -6.17 1.26
N TYR A 77 2.94 -5.37 0.83
CA TYR A 77 2.74 -4.01 1.35
C TYR A 77 1.34 -3.46 1.05
N VAL A 78 0.95 -2.41 1.78
CA VAL A 78 -0.22 -1.58 1.51
C VAL A 78 0.23 -0.25 0.93
N LYS A 79 -0.37 0.14 -0.20
CA LYS A 79 -0.16 1.46 -0.82
C LYS A 79 -1.39 2.33 -0.63
N LEU A 80 -1.20 3.50 -0.03
CA LEU A 80 -2.26 4.48 0.18
C LEU A 80 -2.04 5.66 -0.75
N ILE A 81 -3.10 6.06 -1.46
CA ILE A 81 -3.04 7.13 -2.46
C ILE A 81 -4.15 8.15 -2.17
N LEU A 82 -3.78 9.42 -2.01
CA LEU A 82 -4.73 10.52 -1.91
C LEU A 82 -5.41 10.74 -3.26
N THR A 83 -6.73 10.73 -3.24
CA THR A 83 -7.55 11.10 -4.39
C THR A 83 -8.25 12.44 -4.13
N PRO A 84 -8.24 13.35 -5.13
CA PRO A 84 -9.03 14.57 -5.06
C PRO A 84 -10.52 14.21 -4.95
N LYS A 85 -11.30 15.07 -4.27
CA LYS A 85 -12.77 14.95 -4.27
C LYS A 85 -13.23 15.20 -5.71
N THR A 86 -13.72 14.16 -6.38
CA THR A 86 -14.55 14.31 -7.57
C THR A 86 -15.85 15.02 -7.23
#